data_AF-A0A178ZJ67-F1
#
_entry.id   AF-A0A178ZJ67-F1
#
_cell.length_a   1.000
_cell.length_b   1.000
_cell.length_c   1.000
_cell.angle_alpha   90.00
_cell.angle_beta   90.00
_cell.angle_gamma   90.00
#
_symmetry.space_group_name_H-M   'P 1'
#
loop_
_entity.id
_entity.type
_entity.pdbx_description
1 polymer ?
#
loop_
_entity_poly.entity_id
_entity_poly.type
_entity_poly.pdbx_seq_one_letter_code
_entity_poly.pdbx_strand_id
1 'polypeptide(L)'
;MESMGYQDTLATLRAQQAAHPLSIISLAEPITASQTQPLKPSNSQSRPSDTLSTSGTESNLQLTHATLLADLAHYKDLFSKLRFSYLEQVTKEKYLRSIVGDPPLVVSHEDNLALEDRLAGMKRELKAKKEEVDALVKEMEERARDVARAYESVGEGMDVLGRVPAEIETLKAEVESLKAELAARQGDDSAHHGSGDPRMHLSLTATEQALVEQRERNAEIDRQIAEIQKQMPAKVREVEKMDRELAELEKRRNESTKLAIEGRRRREQGGRDEVEELGRWYKANEAVMKGLLGVEGS
;
A
#
# COMPACT_ATOMS: atom_id res chain seq x y z
N MET A 1 4.19 -35.81 -3.09
CA MET A 1 3.02 -34.91 -3.08
C MET A 1 3.53 -33.57 -3.57
N GLU A 2 3.50 -33.39 -4.89
CA GLU A 2 3.87 -32.13 -5.52
C GLU A 2 2.90 -31.05 -5.05
N SER A 3 3.42 -29.94 -4.55
CA SER A 3 2.62 -28.78 -4.19
C SER A 3 1.98 -28.24 -5.46
N MET A 4 0.73 -28.65 -5.71
CA MET A 4 -0.10 -28.11 -6.77
C MET A 4 -0.03 -26.58 -6.68
N GLY A 5 0.43 -25.92 -7.74
CA GLY A 5 0.63 -24.47 -7.72
C GLY A 5 -0.68 -23.80 -7.38
N TYR A 6 -0.66 -22.75 -6.55
CA TYR A 6 -1.87 -22.05 -6.18
C TYR A 6 -2.65 -21.59 -7.44
N GLN A 7 -1.94 -21.14 -8.49
CA GLN A 7 -2.54 -20.79 -9.78
C GLN A 7 -3.27 -21.96 -10.44
N ASP A 8 -2.75 -23.18 -10.35
CA ASP A 8 -3.38 -24.39 -10.86
C ASP A 8 -4.66 -24.73 -10.08
N THR A 9 -4.62 -24.56 -8.75
CA THR A 9 -5.81 -24.78 -7.90
C THR A 9 -6.92 -23.77 -8.23
N LEU A 10 -6.56 -22.51 -8.45
CA LEU A 10 -7.51 -21.46 -8.79
C LEU A 10 -8.09 -21.68 -10.19
N ALA A 11 -7.24 -22.03 -11.17
CA ALA A 11 -7.67 -22.36 -12.52
C ALA A 11 -8.64 -23.55 -12.54
N THR A 12 -8.35 -24.59 -11.74
CA THR A 12 -9.23 -25.77 -11.60
C THR A 12 -10.57 -25.39 -10.96
N LEU A 13 -10.57 -24.56 -9.91
CA LEU A 13 -11.80 -24.03 -9.27
C LEU A 13 -12.64 -23.21 -10.25
N ARG A 14 -12.03 -22.29 -11.01
CA ARG A 14 -12.73 -21.50 -12.04
C ARG A 14 -13.30 -22.38 -13.15
N ALA A 15 -12.56 -23.40 -13.59
CA ALA A 15 -13.04 -24.35 -14.58
C ALA A 15 -14.24 -25.15 -14.08
N GLN A 16 -14.22 -25.59 -12.81
CA GLN A 16 -15.36 -26.28 -12.19
C GLN A 16 -16.59 -25.37 -12.05
N GLN A 17 -16.41 -24.10 -11.67
CA GLN A 17 -17.48 -23.12 -11.59
C GLN A 17 -18.08 -22.80 -12.97
N ALA A 18 -17.23 -22.70 -14.00
CA ALA A 18 -17.68 -22.48 -15.37
C ALA A 18 -18.39 -23.70 -15.97
N ALA A 19 -17.99 -24.93 -15.59
CA ALA A 19 -18.65 -26.16 -16.03
C ALA A 19 -20.05 -26.33 -15.40
N HIS A 20 -20.27 -25.79 -14.21
CA HIS A 20 -21.54 -25.89 -13.49
C HIS A 20 -22.05 -24.52 -13.04
N PRO A 21 -22.55 -23.67 -13.98
CA PRO A 21 -23.14 -22.40 -13.62
C PRO A 21 -24.43 -22.65 -12.82
N LEU A 22 -24.46 -22.18 -11.57
CA LEU A 22 -25.64 -22.22 -10.70
C LEU A 22 -26.67 -21.19 -11.20
N SER A 23 -27.44 -21.55 -12.21
CA SER A 23 -28.59 -20.79 -12.69
C SER A 23 -29.86 -21.58 -12.39
N ILE A 24 -30.92 -20.88 -12.01
CA ILE A 24 -32.23 -21.50 -11.78
C ILE A 24 -32.67 -22.31 -13.01
N ILE A 25 -32.30 -21.84 -14.21
CA ILE A 25 -32.63 -22.48 -15.48
C ILE A 25 -31.83 -23.78 -15.69
N SER A 26 -30.52 -23.79 -15.38
CA SER A 26 -29.69 -25.00 -15.51
C SER A 26 -30.01 -26.05 -14.45
N LEU A 27 -30.43 -25.60 -13.26
CA LEU A 27 -30.86 -26.50 -12.17
C LEU A 27 -32.26 -27.08 -12.42
N ALA A 28 -33.13 -26.38 -13.16
CA ALA A 28 -34.48 -26.85 -13.47
C ALA A 28 -34.54 -27.86 -14.63
N GLU A 29 -33.57 -27.85 -15.55
CA GLU A 29 -33.48 -28.74 -16.70
C GLU A 29 -33.57 -30.25 -16.37
N PRO A 30 -32.84 -30.80 -15.38
CA PRO A 30 -32.98 -32.22 -15.02
C PRO A 30 -34.34 -32.55 -14.39
N ILE A 31 -34.99 -31.59 -13.74
CA ILE A 31 -36.32 -31.78 -13.12
C ILE A 31 -37.39 -31.85 -14.21
N THR A 32 -37.33 -30.98 -15.22
CA THR A 32 -38.27 -30.98 -16.34
C THR A 32 -38.03 -32.16 -17.29
N ALA A 33 -36.76 -32.53 -17.54
CA ALA A 33 -36.41 -33.69 -18.35
C ALA A 33 -36.94 -35.01 -17.74
N SER A 34 -36.88 -35.14 -16.41
CA SER A 34 -37.41 -36.31 -15.69
C SER A 34 -38.94 -36.41 -15.73
N GLN A 35 -39.65 -35.29 -15.86
CA GLN A 35 -41.11 -35.27 -16.06
C GLN A 35 -41.53 -35.66 -17.49
N THR A 36 -40.63 -35.58 -18.47
CA THR A 36 -40.92 -35.89 -19.88
C THR A 36 -40.59 -37.32 -20.31
N GLN A 37 -40.22 -38.22 -19.39
CA GLN A 37 -40.09 -39.64 -19.77
C GLN A 37 -41.47 -40.21 -20.17
N PRO A 38 -41.60 -40.81 -21.37
CA PRO A 38 -42.87 -41.27 -21.89
C PRO A 38 -43.29 -42.53 -21.14
N LEU A 39 -44.33 -42.41 -20.31
CA LEU A 39 -45.20 -43.53 -19.98
C LEU A 39 -45.77 -44.07 -21.29
N LYS A 40 -45.55 -45.37 -21.53
CA LYS A 40 -45.98 -46.14 -22.71
C LYS A 40 -47.43 -45.81 -23.13
N PRO A 41 -47.73 -45.68 -24.44
CA PRO A 41 -49.03 -45.23 -24.90
C PRO A 41 -50.05 -46.38 -24.84
N SER A 42 -51.06 -46.27 -23.97
CA SER A 42 -52.31 -47.01 -24.15
C SER A 42 -53.21 -46.20 -25.08
N ASN A 43 -53.43 -46.78 -26.25
CA ASN A 43 -54.35 -46.43 -27.33
C ASN A 43 -55.64 -45.69 -26.88
N SER A 44 -55.75 -44.39 -27.17
CA SER A 44 -57.06 -43.72 -27.32
C SER A 44 -56.95 -42.49 -28.23
N GLN A 45 -57.40 -42.70 -29.46
CA GLN A 45 -57.81 -41.77 -30.52
C GLN A 45 -57.60 -40.26 -30.28
N SER A 46 -56.74 -39.69 -31.11
CA SER A 46 -56.60 -38.26 -31.34
C SER A 46 -57.87 -37.65 -31.95
N ARG A 47 -58.42 -36.64 -31.29
CA ARG A 47 -59.34 -35.65 -31.89
C ARG A 47 -58.53 -34.39 -32.22
N PRO A 48 -58.69 -33.79 -33.40
CA PRO A 48 -58.00 -32.56 -33.77
C PRO A 48 -58.76 -31.36 -33.18
N SER A 49 -58.05 -30.47 -32.50
CA SER A 49 -58.55 -29.14 -32.16
C SER A 49 -57.36 -28.19 -32.22
N ASP A 50 -57.03 -27.82 -33.45
CA ASP A 50 -56.36 -26.57 -33.77
C ASP A 50 -57.10 -25.41 -33.09
N THR A 51 -56.43 -24.72 -32.17
CA THR A 51 -56.58 -23.28 -32.03
C THR A 51 -55.27 -22.69 -31.51
N LEU A 52 -54.57 -22.02 -32.43
CA LEU A 52 -53.58 -20.96 -32.24
C LEU A 52 -52.10 -21.36 -32.09
N SER A 53 -51.58 -21.83 -33.22
CA SER A 53 -50.25 -21.45 -33.71
C SER A 53 -50.05 -19.93 -33.70
N THR A 54 -49.16 -19.47 -32.84
CA THR A 54 -48.38 -18.25 -33.05
C THR A 54 -46.92 -18.59 -32.74
N SER A 55 -46.12 -18.57 -33.81
CA SER A 55 -44.66 -18.60 -33.88
C SER A 55 -43.92 -19.82 -33.31
N GLY A 56 -43.96 -20.92 -34.07
CA GLY A 56 -42.83 -21.84 -34.11
C GLY A 56 -41.75 -21.32 -35.06
N THR A 57 -40.91 -20.36 -34.63
CA THR A 57 -39.65 -19.96 -35.31
C THR A 57 -38.76 -19.03 -34.46
N GLU A 58 -38.81 -19.07 -33.12
CA GLU A 58 -37.99 -18.19 -32.27
C GLU A 58 -37.50 -18.93 -31.01
N SER A 59 -37.04 -20.18 -31.15
CA SER A 59 -36.63 -21.04 -30.00
C SER A 59 -35.34 -20.58 -29.28
N ASN A 60 -34.91 -19.33 -29.45
CA ASN A 60 -33.73 -18.79 -28.79
C ASN A 60 -33.76 -17.27 -28.53
N LEU A 61 -34.93 -16.62 -28.63
CA LEU A 61 -35.08 -15.29 -28.04
C LEU A 61 -35.22 -15.44 -26.54
N GLN A 62 -34.07 -15.33 -25.86
CA GLN A 62 -33.90 -15.09 -24.43
C GLN A 62 -35.23 -15.11 -23.66
N LEU A 63 -35.53 -16.26 -23.05
CA LEU A 63 -36.52 -16.40 -21.97
C LEU A 63 -36.09 -15.50 -20.81
N THR A 64 -36.30 -14.20 -20.96
CA THR A 64 -36.05 -13.26 -19.88
C THR A 64 -37.07 -13.54 -18.79
N HIS A 65 -36.65 -13.40 -17.54
CA HIS A 65 -37.50 -13.61 -16.37
C HIS A 65 -38.83 -12.85 -16.47
N ALA A 66 -38.80 -11.66 -17.07
CA ALA A 66 -39.99 -10.82 -17.30
C ALA A 66 -41.00 -11.46 -18.27
N THR A 67 -40.53 -12.03 -19.40
CA THR A 67 -41.39 -12.70 -20.38
C THR A 67 -42.03 -13.96 -19.79
N LEU A 68 -41.26 -14.77 -19.05
CA LEU A 68 -41.75 -15.99 -18.42
C LEU A 68 -42.83 -15.69 -17.37
N LEU A 69 -42.68 -14.64 -16.57
CA LEU A 69 -43.70 -14.23 -15.62
C LEU A 69 -45.01 -13.77 -16.30
N ALA A 70 -44.91 -13.06 -17.43
CA ALA A 70 -46.06 -12.62 -18.19
C ALA A 70 -46.83 -13.81 -18.79
N ASP A 71 -46.11 -14.80 -19.35
CA ASP A 71 -46.70 -16.02 -19.89
C ASP A 71 -47.36 -16.87 -18.80
N LEU A 72 -46.70 -17.05 -17.64
CA LEU A 72 -47.29 -17.77 -16.51
C LEU A 72 -48.57 -17.10 -15.99
N ALA A 73 -48.62 -15.77 -15.94
CA ALA A 73 -49.81 -15.03 -15.57
C ALA A 73 -50.94 -15.23 -16.59
N HIS A 74 -50.63 -15.14 -17.88
CA HIS A 74 -51.60 -15.36 -18.96
C HIS A 74 -52.17 -16.79 -18.94
N TYR A 75 -51.31 -17.82 -18.82
CA TYR A 75 -51.76 -19.21 -18.75
C TYR A 75 -52.58 -19.48 -17.49
N LYS A 76 -52.21 -18.91 -16.34
CA LYS A 76 -53.00 -19.02 -15.11
C LYS A 76 -54.42 -18.50 -15.30
N ASP A 77 -54.58 -17.35 -15.94
CA ASP A 77 -55.89 -16.76 -16.20
C ASP A 77 -56.69 -17.57 -17.23
N LEU A 78 -56.05 -18.01 -18.32
CA LEU A 78 -56.67 -18.86 -19.33
C LEU A 78 -57.16 -20.19 -18.74
N PHE A 79 -56.31 -20.89 -17.99
CA PHE A 79 -56.69 -22.16 -17.36
C PHE A 79 -57.72 -21.97 -16.25
N SER A 80 -57.71 -20.85 -15.53
CA SER A 80 -58.75 -20.54 -14.55
C SER A 80 -60.12 -20.36 -15.21
N LYS A 81 -60.17 -19.63 -16.34
CA LYS A 81 -61.39 -19.46 -17.15
C LYS A 81 -61.85 -20.77 -17.77
N LEU A 82 -60.92 -21.55 -18.33
CA LEU A 82 -61.23 -22.85 -18.92
C LEU A 82 -61.74 -23.84 -17.88
N ARG A 83 -61.11 -23.88 -16.70
CA ARG A 83 -61.56 -24.69 -15.57
C ARG A 83 -62.96 -24.30 -15.14
N PHE A 84 -63.25 -23.00 -15.00
CA PHE A 84 -64.58 -22.52 -14.63
C PHE A 84 -65.63 -22.95 -15.67
N SER A 85 -65.38 -22.68 -16.96
CA SER A 85 -66.27 -23.04 -18.06
C SER A 85 -66.52 -24.54 -18.14
N TYR A 86 -65.46 -25.36 -18.02
CA TYR A 86 -65.59 -26.82 -18.04
C TYR A 86 -66.40 -27.34 -16.86
N LEU A 87 -66.13 -26.85 -15.65
CA LEU A 87 -66.81 -27.29 -14.44
C LEU A 87 -68.30 -26.88 -14.48
N GLU A 88 -68.60 -25.68 -14.99
CA GLU A 88 -69.95 -25.22 -15.27
C GLU A 88 -70.65 -26.10 -16.32
N GLN A 89 -69.98 -26.44 -17.42
CA GLN A 89 -70.55 -27.27 -18.47
C GLN A 89 -70.84 -28.69 -17.97
N VAL A 90 -69.89 -29.32 -17.27
CA VAL A 90 -70.05 -30.69 -16.74
C VAL A 90 -71.14 -30.73 -15.68
N THR A 91 -71.26 -29.70 -14.84
CA THR A 91 -72.34 -29.63 -13.84
C THR A 91 -73.70 -29.42 -14.49
N LYS A 92 -73.80 -28.53 -15.50
CA LYS A 92 -75.02 -28.37 -16.29
C LYS A 92 -75.43 -29.67 -16.98
N GLU A 93 -74.49 -30.35 -17.62
CA GLU A 93 -74.74 -31.63 -18.30
C GLU A 93 -75.17 -32.71 -17.29
N LYS A 94 -74.44 -32.86 -16.18
CA LYS A 94 -74.78 -33.84 -15.13
C LYS A 94 -76.15 -33.57 -14.53
N TYR A 95 -76.51 -32.29 -14.31
CA TYR A 95 -77.83 -31.90 -13.84
C TYR A 95 -78.93 -32.25 -14.86
N LEU A 96 -78.75 -31.87 -16.12
CA LEU A 96 -79.69 -32.21 -17.19
C LEU A 96 -79.84 -33.72 -17.34
N ARG A 97 -78.75 -34.47 -17.28
CA ARG A 97 -78.77 -35.94 -17.34
C ARG A 97 -79.44 -36.57 -16.11
N SER A 98 -79.32 -35.95 -14.94
CA SER A 98 -79.96 -36.40 -13.71
C SER A 98 -81.48 -36.22 -13.72
N ILE A 99 -81.99 -35.17 -14.40
CA ILE A 99 -83.42 -34.88 -14.48
C ILE A 99 -84.10 -35.49 -15.72
N VAL A 100 -83.37 -35.64 -16.84
CA VAL A 100 -83.89 -36.18 -18.12
C VAL A 100 -83.57 -37.67 -18.30
N GLY A 101 -82.60 -38.22 -17.57
CA GLY A 101 -82.23 -39.63 -17.65
C GLY A 101 -83.34 -40.55 -17.15
N ASP A 102 -83.55 -41.67 -17.84
CA ASP A 102 -84.51 -42.72 -17.48
C ASP A 102 -83.74 -44.00 -17.06
N PRO A 103 -83.77 -44.42 -15.79
CA PRO A 103 -84.51 -43.85 -14.67
C PRO A 103 -83.83 -42.60 -14.05
N PRO A 104 -84.61 -41.69 -13.41
CA PRO A 104 -84.07 -40.48 -12.79
C PRO A 104 -83.12 -40.84 -11.66
N LEU A 105 -82.00 -40.13 -11.59
CA LEU A 105 -80.95 -40.41 -10.61
C LEU A 105 -81.37 -39.85 -9.24
N VAL A 106 -81.95 -40.69 -8.39
CA VAL A 106 -82.31 -40.33 -7.01
C VAL A 106 -81.15 -40.71 -6.10
N VAL A 107 -80.47 -39.70 -5.55
CA VAL A 107 -79.38 -39.93 -4.58
C VAL A 107 -80.00 -40.35 -3.24
N SER A 108 -79.68 -41.55 -2.76
CA SER A 108 -80.18 -42.04 -1.48
C SER A 108 -79.39 -41.43 -0.30
N HIS A 109 -79.94 -41.51 0.91
CA HIS A 109 -79.21 -41.10 2.11
C HIS A 109 -77.96 -41.96 2.33
N GLU A 110 -78.03 -43.26 2.00
CA GLU A 110 -76.90 -44.20 2.11
C GLU A 110 -75.76 -43.82 1.14
N ASP A 111 -76.08 -43.41 -0.09
CA ASP A 111 -75.08 -42.92 -1.06
C ASP A 111 -74.37 -41.67 -0.56
N ASN A 112 -75.11 -40.75 0.08
CA ASN A 112 -74.53 -39.55 0.66
C ASN A 112 -73.58 -39.87 1.82
N LEU A 113 -73.98 -40.77 2.73
CA LEU A 113 -73.11 -41.22 3.84
C LEU A 113 -71.82 -41.88 3.31
N ALA A 114 -71.93 -42.76 2.30
CA ALA A 114 -70.77 -43.39 1.69
C ALA A 114 -69.83 -42.38 1.01
N LEU A 115 -70.38 -41.34 0.37
CA LEU A 115 -69.60 -40.24 -0.22
C LEU A 115 -68.95 -39.36 0.84
N GLU A 116 -69.63 -39.08 1.95
CA GLU A 116 -69.09 -38.32 3.08
C GLU A 116 -67.89 -39.03 3.73
N ASP A 117 -67.99 -40.34 3.95
CA ASP A 117 -66.89 -41.15 4.48
C ASP A 117 -65.68 -41.15 3.55
N ARG A 118 -65.92 -41.30 2.24
CA ARG A 118 -64.85 -41.27 1.23
C ARG A 118 -64.20 -39.89 1.14
N LEU A 119 -65.00 -38.82 1.20
CA LEU A 119 -64.51 -37.45 1.25
C LEU A 119 -63.71 -37.17 2.51
N ALA A 120 -64.12 -37.70 3.66
CA ALA A 120 -63.38 -37.57 4.91
C ALA A 120 -62.01 -38.26 4.82
N GLY A 121 -61.94 -39.44 4.19
CA GLY A 121 -60.68 -40.13 3.89
C GLY A 121 -59.77 -39.31 2.98
N MET A 122 -60.28 -38.87 1.83
CA MET A 122 -59.51 -38.06 0.88
C MET A 122 -59.06 -36.71 1.46
N LYS A 123 -59.88 -36.07 2.30
CA LYS A 123 -59.51 -34.82 3.00
C LYS A 123 -58.36 -35.05 3.98
N ARG A 124 -58.36 -36.17 4.70
CA ARG A 124 -57.25 -36.54 5.60
C ARG A 124 -55.97 -36.77 4.83
N GLU A 125 -56.02 -37.55 3.74
CA GLU A 125 -54.85 -37.78 2.87
C GLU A 125 -54.33 -36.48 2.25
N LEU A 126 -55.23 -35.61 1.76
CA LEU A 126 -54.84 -34.33 1.20
C LEU A 126 -54.18 -33.43 2.24
N LYS A 127 -54.67 -33.43 3.48
CA LYS A 127 -54.07 -32.65 4.57
C LYS A 127 -52.67 -33.17 4.90
N ALA A 128 -52.50 -34.49 5.01
CA ALA A 128 -51.21 -35.10 5.27
C ALA A 128 -50.19 -34.77 4.16
N LYS A 129 -50.59 -34.88 2.88
CA LYS A 129 -49.72 -34.52 1.75
C LYS A 129 -49.38 -33.03 1.71
N LYS A 130 -50.29 -32.14 2.11
CA LYS A 130 -49.99 -30.71 2.22
C LYS A 130 -48.93 -30.44 3.29
N GLU A 131 -49.07 -31.06 4.46
CA GLU A 131 -48.10 -30.94 5.54
C GLU A 131 -46.72 -31.49 5.13
N GLU A 132 -46.69 -32.60 4.38
CA GLU A 132 -45.46 -33.17 3.81
C GLU A 132 -44.81 -32.22 2.78
N VAL A 133 -45.59 -31.66 1.85
CA VAL A 133 -45.07 -30.69 0.87
C VAL A 133 -44.57 -29.42 1.55
N ASP A 134 -45.29 -28.90 2.53
CA ASP A 134 -44.89 -27.72 3.28
C ASP A 134 -43.58 -27.97 4.06
N ALA A 135 -43.39 -29.17 4.60
CA ALA A 135 -42.14 -29.58 5.24
C ALA A 135 -40.98 -29.67 4.22
N LEU A 136 -41.21 -30.29 3.07
CA LEU A 136 -40.21 -30.42 2.01
C LEU A 136 -39.79 -29.06 1.44
N VAL A 137 -40.74 -28.13 1.27
CA VAL A 137 -40.44 -26.75 0.82
C VAL A 137 -39.55 -26.04 1.83
N LYS A 138 -39.83 -26.14 3.13
CA LYS A 138 -38.98 -25.55 4.16
C LYS A 138 -37.57 -26.13 4.15
N GLU A 139 -37.43 -27.45 4.04
CA GLU A 139 -36.12 -28.11 3.95
C GLU A 139 -35.35 -27.66 2.69
N MET A 140 -36.04 -27.54 1.55
CA MET A 140 -35.45 -27.05 0.31
C MET A 140 -34.97 -25.60 0.44
N GLU A 141 -35.76 -24.73 1.08
CA GLU A 141 -35.35 -23.35 1.34
C GLU A 141 -34.14 -23.25 2.28
N GLU A 142 -34.10 -24.06 3.33
CA GLU A 142 -32.95 -24.12 4.25
C GLU A 142 -31.69 -24.53 3.51
N ARG A 143 -31.75 -25.63 2.74
CA ARG A 143 -30.63 -26.09 1.92
C ARG A 143 -30.21 -25.06 0.87
N ALA A 144 -31.17 -24.38 0.24
CA ALA A 144 -30.85 -23.34 -0.73
C ALA A 144 -30.08 -22.17 -0.09
N ARG A 145 -30.46 -21.76 1.13
CA ARG A 145 -29.72 -20.72 1.88
C ARG A 145 -28.32 -21.18 2.27
N ASP A 146 -28.16 -22.43 2.70
CA ASP A 146 -26.85 -22.97 3.07
C ASP A 146 -25.92 -23.06 1.86
N VAL A 147 -26.42 -23.51 0.71
CA VAL A 147 -25.66 -23.55 -0.55
C VAL A 147 -25.27 -22.15 -1.00
N ALA A 148 -26.18 -21.17 -0.90
CA ALA A 148 -25.87 -19.78 -1.25
C ALA A 148 -24.72 -19.22 -0.40
N ARG A 149 -24.78 -19.41 0.92
CA ARG A 149 -23.69 -18.98 1.84
C ARG A 149 -22.37 -19.67 1.55
N ALA A 150 -22.40 -20.98 1.29
CA ALA A 150 -21.19 -21.73 0.95
C ALA A 150 -20.58 -21.23 -0.38
N TYR A 151 -21.42 -20.93 -1.36
CA TYR A 151 -20.97 -20.40 -2.65
C TYR A 151 -20.34 -19.01 -2.51
N GLU A 152 -20.95 -18.11 -1.74
CA GLU A 152 -20.39 -16.79 -1.44
C GLU A 152 -19.02 -16.92 -0.76
N SER A 153 -18.90 -17.77 0.26
CA SER A 153 -17.63 -17.99 0.98
C SER A 153 -16.53 -18.55 0.07
N VAL A 154 -16.86 -19.48 -0.84
CA VAL A 154 -15.90 -19.99 -1.82
C VAL A 154 -15.49 -18.90 -2.80
N GLY A 155 -16.43 -18.05 -3.24
CA GLY A 155 -16.15 -16.90 -4.09
C GLY A 155 -15.15 -15.93 -3.44
N GLU A 156 -15.40 -15.54 -2.18
CA GLU A 156 -14.47 -14.70 -1.40
C GLU A 156 -13.09 -15.37 -1.26
N GLY A 157 -13.08 -16.68 -0.98
CA GLY A 157 -11.85 -17.47 -0.91
C GLY A 157 -11.07 -17.44 -2.23
N MET A 158 -11.74 -17.57 -3.37
CA MET A 158 -11.12 -17.50 -4.69
C MET A 158 -10.54 -16.12 -5.00
N ASP A 159 -11.18 -15.03 -4.56
CA ASP A 159 -10.68 -13.67 -4.74
C ASP A 159 -9.43 -13.40 -3.90
N VAL A 160 -9.44 -13.82 -2.63
CA VAL A 160 -8.27 -13.76 -1.74
C VAL A 160 -7.13 -14.58 -2.32
N LEU A 161 -7.44 -15.79 -2.77
CA LEU A 161 -6.50 -16.67 -3.44
C LEU A 161 -5.97 -15.96 -4.69
N GLY A 162 -6.79 -15.28 -5.48
CA GLY A 162 -6.38 -14.43 -6.63
C GLY A 162 -5.35 -13.33 -6.32
N ARG A 163 -5.50 -12.63 -5.19
CA ARG A 163 -4.75 -11.40 -4.87
C ARG A 163 -3.47 -11.67 -4.06
N VAL A 164 -3.60 -12.40 -2.96
CA VAL A 164 -2.56 -12.48 -1.91
C VAL A 164 -1.24 -13.10 -2.42
N PRO A 165 -1.25 -14.18 -3.22
CA PRO A 165 0.00 -14.76 -3.71
C PRO A 165 0.76 -13.84 -4.66
N ALA A 166 0.06 -13.06 -5.48
CA ALA A 166 0.69 -12.04 -6.33
C ALA A 166 1.36 -10.96 -5.47
N GLU A 167 0.67 -10.49 -4.42
CA GLU A 167 1.26 -9.55 -3.45
C GLU A 167 2.48 -10.15 -2.76
N ILE A 168 2.44 -11.42 -2.35
CA ILE A 168 3.58 -12.11 -1.73
C ILE A 168 4.78 -12.14 -2.69
N GLU A 169 4.58 -12.45 -3.97
CA GLU A 169 5.69 -12.46 -4.94
C GLU A 169 6.24 -11.04 -5.17
N THR A 170 5.40 -10.01 -5.20
CA THR A 170 5.87 -8.61 -5.27
C THR A 170 6.68 -8.21 -4.03
N LEU A 171 6.22 -8.57 -2.83
CA LEU A 171 6.94 -8.29 -1.58
C LEU A 171 8.26 -9.06 -1.51
N LYS A 172 8.29 -10.31 -1.97
CA LYS A 172 9.54 -11.08 -2.05
C LYS A 172 10.54 -10.43 -2.99
N ALA A 173 10.10 -9.98 -4.17
CA ALA A 173 10.96 -9.27 -5.11
C ALA A 173 11.50 -7.97 -4.52
N GLU A 174 10.67 -7.21 -3.80
CA GLU A 174 11.08 -5.99 -3.11
C GLU A 174 12.09 -6.28 -1.98
N VAL A 175 11.85 -7.31 -1.17
CA VAL A 175 12.79 -7.76 -0.13
C VAL A 175 14.12 -8.19 -0.72
N GLU A 176 14.13 -8.94 -1.82
CA GLU A 176 15.37 -9.33 -2.49
C GLU A 176 16.08 -8.11 -3.12
N SER A 177 15.35 -7.15 -3.68
CA SER A 177 15.92 -5.87 -4.15
C SER A 177 16.56 -5.08 -3.01
N LEU A 178 15.87 -4.94 -1.88
CA LEU A 178 16.39 -4.25 -0.69
C LEU A 178 17.61 -4.96 -0.11
N LYS A 179 17.61 -6.30 -0.08
CA LYS A 179 18.78 -7.08 0.32
C LYS A 179 19.94 -6.89 -0.65
N ALA A 180 19.68 -6.87 -1.95
CA ALA A 180 20.70 -6.61 -2.96
C ALA A 180 21.29 -5.20 -2.84
N GLU A 181 20.46 -4.19 -2.57
CA GLU A 181 20.91 -2.83 -2.28
C GLU A 181 21.75 -2.75 -1.00
N LEU A 182 21.33 -3.44 0.06
CA LEU A 182 22.11 -3.53 1.31
C LEU A 182 23.43 -4.26 1.10
N ALA A 183 23.43 -5.35 0.35
CA ALA A 183 24.63 -6.10 0.00
C ALA A 183 25.55 -5.30 -0.93
N ALA A 184 25.02 -4.49 -1.84
CA ALA A 184 25.80 -3.58 -2.67
C ALA A 184 26.42 -2.45 -1.83
N ARG A 185 25.68 -1.88 -0.89
CA ARG A 185 26.21 -0.89 0.07
C ARG A 185 27.27 -1.48 0.99
N GLN A 186 27.04 -2.67 1.56
CA GLN A 186 28.03 -3.37 2.38
C GLN A 186 29.23 -3.89 1.58
N GLY A 187 29.02 -4.27 0.31
CA GLY A 187 30.07 -4.68 -0.61
C GLY A 187 30.96 -3.50 -1.01
N ASP A 188 30.38 -2.32 -1.21
CA ASP A 188 31.12 -1.09 -1.44
C ASP A 188 31.86 -0.61 -0.18
N ASP A 189 31.34 -0.87 1.02
CA ASP A 189 32.09 -0.65 2.28
C ASP A 189 33.33 -1.58 2.40
N SER A 190 33.34 -2.73 1.73
CA SER A 190 34.51 -3.63 1.70
C SER A 190 35.53 -3.27 0.60
N ALA A 191 35.12 -2.55 -0.45
CA ALA A 191 36.01 -1.99 -1.47
C ALA A 191 36.50 -0.57 -1.12
N HIS A 192 35.75 0.16 -0.28
CA HIS A 192 36.08 1.45 0.31
C HIS A 192 36.34 1.36 1.81
N HIS A 193 37.21 0.43 2.25
CA HIS A 193 37.76 0.38 3.61
C HIS A 193 38.67 1.60 3.96
N GLY A 194 38.44 2.77 3.34
CA GLY A 194 39.17 4.01 3.57
C GLY A 194 38.43 5.31 3.28
N SER A 195 37.13 5.30 2.91
CA SER A 195 36.42 6.55 2.55
C SER A 195 35.02 6.74 3.15
N GLY A 196 34.40 5.73 3.75
CA GLY A 196 33.18 5.90 4.54
C GLY A 196 33.54 6.36 5.95
N ASP A 197 32.99 7.50 6.41
CA ASP A 197 33.18 7.96 7.79
C ASP A 197 32.76 6.82 8.75
N PRO A 198 33.67 6.26 9.58
CA PRO A 198 33.38 5.12 10.47
C PRO A 198 32.17 5.33 11.39
N ARG A 199 31.76 6.59 11.55
CA ARG A 199 30.60 7.03 12.33
C ARG A 199 29.26 6.66 11.68
N MET A 200 29.24 6.40 10.37
CA MET A 200 28.04 6.01 9.62
C MET A 200 27.65 4.54 9.82
N HIS A 201 28.55 3.70 10.37
CA HIS A 201 28.32 2.28 10.62
C HIS A 201 28.12 1.95 12.10
N LEU A 202 27.99 2.97 12.95
CA LEU A 202 27.79 2.80 14.38
C LEU A 202 26.33 2.47 14.69
N SER A 203 26.10 1.61 15.68
CA SER A 203 24.76 1.41 16.23
C SER A 203 24.21 2.73 16.79
N LEU A 204 22.89 2.89 16.84
CA LEU A 204 22.24 4.09 17.36
C LEU A 204 22.77 4.50 18.75
N THR A 205 23.03 3.53 19.62
CA THR A 205 23.64 3.75 20.94
C THR A 205 25.07 4.30 20.87
N ALA A 206 25.87 3.83 19.91
CA ALA A 206 27.25 4.27 19.73
C ALA A 206 27.32 5.66 19.06
N THR A 207 26.37 6.01 18.17
CA THR A 207 26.28 7.36 17.60
C THR A 207 25.87 8.39 18.65
N GLU A 208 24.94 8.05 19.55
CA GLU A 208 24.55 8.90 20.68
C GLU A 208 25.74 9.22 21.60
N GLN A 209 26.55 8.21 21.95
CA GLN A 209 27.75 8.40 22.76
C GLN A 209 28.80 9.27 22.04
N ALA A 210 29.07 9.01 20.77
CA ALA A 210 30.01 9.81 19.97
C ALA A 210 29.56 11.27 19.80
N LEU A 211 28.24 11.52 19.78
CA LEU A 211 27.65 12.85 19.72
C LEU A 211 27.86 13.62 21.03
N VAL A 212 27.68 12.95 22.18
CA VAL A 212 27.97 13.54 23.50
C VAL A 212 29.45 13.90 23.61
N GLU A 213 30.34 12.97 23.29
CA GLU A 213 31.78 13.21 23.35
C GLU A 213 32.21 14.37 22.43
N GLN A 214 31.65 14.46 21.22
CA GLN A 214 31.96 15.58 20.33
C GLN A 214 31.43 16.92 20.85
N ARG A 215 30.27 16.95 21.50
CA ARG A 215 29.76 18.16 22.15
C ARG A 215 30.67 18.62 23.28
N GLU A 216 31.19 17.69 24.07
CA GLU A 216 32.16 18.00 25.14
C GLU A 216 33.46 18.55 24.57
N ARG A 217 34.00 17.93 23.51
CA ARG A 217 35.20 18.44 22.81
C ARG A 217 34.97 19.84 22.23
N ASN A 218 33.83 20.08 21.60
CA ASN A 218 33.49 21.40 21.07
C ASN A 218 33.39 22.44 22.18
N ALA A 219 32.75 22.10 23.30
CA ALA A 219 32.67 22.99 24.46
C ALA A 219 34.06 23.33 25.05
N GLU A 220 34.99 22.38 25.02
CA GLU A 220 36.37 22.63 25.45
C GLU A 220 37.13 23.52 24.46
N ILE A 221 36.97 23.31 23.16
CA ILE A 221 37.55 24.19 22.13
C ILE A 221 36.99 25.61 22.27
N ASP A 222 35.69 25.76 22.50
CA ASP A 222 35.07 27.07 22.71
C ASP A 222 35.64 27.80 23.94
N ARG A 223 35.94 27.07 25.03
CA ARG A 223 36.63 27.64 26.20
C ARG A 223 38.05 28.10 25.85
N GLN A 224 38.80 27.29 25.09
CA GLN A 224 40.15 27.65 24.66
C GLN A 224 40.14 28.88 23.75
N ILE A 225 39.17 28.95 22.82
CA ILE A 225 38.97 30.13 21.97
C ILE A 225 38.68 31.36 22.83
N ALA A 226 37.78 31.26 23.81
CA ALA A 226 37.45 32.38 24.69
C ALA A 226 38.67 32.87 25.51
N GLU A 227 39.50 31.95 26.02
CA GLU A 227 40.71 32.31 26.75
C GLU A 227 41.75 32.98 25.83
N ILE A 228 41.98 32.45 24.64
CA ILE A 228 42.87 33.06 23.65
C ILE A 228 42.36 34.45 23.25
N GLN A 229 41.05 34.59 22.99
CA GLN A 229 40.43 35.88 22.68
C GLN A 229 40.58 36.89 23.81
N LYS A 230 40.57 36.45 25.07
CA LYS A 230 40.83 37.32 26.24
C LYS A 230 42.30 37.74 26.34
N GLN A 231 43.24 36.88 25.98
CA GLN A 231 44.68 37.17 26.01
C GLN A 231 45.15 38.01 24.81
N MET A 232 44.46 37.92 23.68
CA MET A 232 44.82 38.58 22.42
C MET A 232 44.99 40.12 22.54
N PRO A 233 44.08 40.88 23.18
CA PRO A 233 44.26 42.33 23.33
C PRO A 233 45.51 42.72 24.13
N ALA A 234 45.88 41.93 25.14
CA ALA A 234 47.09 42.20 25.93
C ALA A 234 48.35 41.98 25.09
N LYS A 235 48.38 40.90 24.29
CA LYS A 235 49.48 40.63 23.35
C LYS A 235 49.57 41.65 22.22
N VAL A 236 48.45 42.12 21.69
CA VAL A 236 48.42 43.22 20.72
C VAL A 236 49.05 44.49 21.31
N ARG A 237 48.67 44.87 22.54
CA ARG A 237 49.27 46.02 23.23
C ARG A 237 50.77 45.85 23.49
N GLU A 238 51.22 44.63 23.79
CA GLU A 238 52.64 44.31 23.98
C GLU A 238 53.42 44.49 22.67
N VAL A 239 52.90 43.96 21.55
CA VAL A 239 53.49 44.15 20.21
C VAL A 239 53.52 45.62 19.82
N GLU A 240 52.42 46.36 19.99
CA GLU A 240 52.41 47.80 19.71
C GLU A 240 53.43 48.58 20.54
N LYS A 241 53.69 48.15 21.78
CA LYS A 241 54.73 48.76 22.62
C LYS A 241 56.12 48.48 22.05
N MET A 242 56.40 47.24 21.68
CA MET A 242 57.67 46.85 21.05
C MET A 242 57.88 47.57 19.71
N ASP A 243 56.82 47.75 18.90
CA ASP A 243 56.88 48.50 17.65
C ASP A 243 57.23 49.98 17.86
N ARG A 244 56.67 50.61 18.92
CA ARG A 244 57.06 51.98 19.30
C ARG A 244 58.52 52.05 19.73
N GLU A 245 58.98 51.10 20.55
CA GLU A 245 60.38 51.02 20.99
C GLU A 245 61.33 50.80 19.79
N LEU A 246 60.97 49.94 18.84
CA LEU A 246 61.71 49.73 17.60
C LEU A 246 61.76 51.00 16.75
N ALA A 247 60.63 51.71 16.56
CA ALA A 247 60.59 52.95 15.82
C ALA A 247 61.50 54.04 16.43
N GLU A 248 61.56 54.13 17.76
CA GLU A 248 62.50 55.02 18.46
C GLU A 248 63.96 54.62 18.24
N LEU A 249 64.26 53.33 18.32
CA LEU A 249 65.62 52.81 18.05
C LEU A 249 66.03 53.03 16.60
N GLU A 250 65.13 52.84 15.64
CA GLU A 250 65.37 53.13 14.23
C GLU A 250 65.61 54.61 13.99
N LYS A 251 64.84 55.50 14.65
CA LYS A 251 65.07 56.95 14.59
C LYS A 251 66.45 57.31 15.13
N ARG A 252 66.82 56.79 16.31
CA ARG A 252 68.17 57.00 16.90
C ARG A 252 69.27 56.46 15.99
N ARG A 253 69.07 55.28 15.40
CA ARG A 253 70.00 54.69 14.42
C ARG A 253 70.14 55.58 13.20
N ASN A 254 69.03 56.07 12.64
CA ASN A 254 69.02 56.95 11.47
C ASN A 254 69.66 58.32 11.75
N GLU A 255 69.48 58.86 12.95
CA GLU A 255 70.15 60.09 13.40
C GLU A 255 71.66 59.87 13.54
N SER A 256 72.07 58.77 14.18
CA SER A 256 73.48 58.38 14.31
C SER A 256 74.13 58.13 12.95
N THR A 257 73.46 57.42 12.02
CA THR A 257 73.99 57.21 10.66
C THR A 257 74.05 58.51 9.88
N LYS A 258 73.06 59.41 10.00
CA LYS A 258 73.13 60.76 9.40
C LYS A 258 74.32 61.55 9.94
N LEU A 259 74.50 61.60 11.27
CA LEU A 259 75.65 62.26 11.89
C LEU A 259 76.98 61.66 11.41
N ALA A 260 77.06 60.34 11.29
CA ALA A 260 78.25 59.65 10.78
C ALA A 260 78.52 59.95 9.29
N ILE A 261 77.48 59.96 8.45
CA ILE A 261 77.58 60.31 7.02
C ILE A 261 77.93 61.78 6.84
N GLU A 262 77.35 62.68 7.62
CA GLU A 262 77.71 64.10 7.59
C GLU A 262 79.14 64.36 8.09
N GLY A 263 79.58 63.66 9.14
CA GLY A 263 80.97 63.66 9.58
C GLY A 263 81.91 63.18 8.48
N ARG A 264 81.56 62.07 7.80
CA ARG A 264 82.30 61.55 6.66
C ARG A 264 82.30 62.51 5.46
N ARG A 265 81.16 63.13 5.15
CA ARG A 265 81.02 64.10 4.06
C ARG A 265 81.79 65.40 4.34
N ARG A 266 81.78 65.90 5.58
CA ARG A 266 82.64 67.03 6.00
C ARG A 266 84.12 66.69 5.82
N ARG A 267 84.52 65.46 6.19
CA ARG A 267 85.89 64.95 5.99
C ARG A 267 86.29 64.87 4.52
N GLU A 268 85.38 64.43 3.64
CA GLU A 268 85.62 64.30 2.19
C GLU A 268 85.58 65.64 1.44
N GLN A 269 84.83 66.63 1.91
CA GLN A 269 84.74 67.98 1.33
C GLN A 269 85.79 68.96 1.87
N GLY A 270 86.77 68.48 2.65
CA GLY A 270 87.85 69.32 3.21
C GLY A 270 87.41 70.27 4.31
N GLY A 271 86.24 70.02 4.93
CA GLY A 271 85.76 70.77 6.09
C GLY A 271 86.65 70.48 7.30
N ARG A 272 87.24 71.53 7.88
CA ARG A 272 88.06 71.44 9.09
C ARG A 272 87.18 71.05 10.25
N ASP A 273 87.49 69.91 10.87
CA ASP A 273 86.76 69.44 12.05
C ASP A 273 87.22 70.28 13.25
N GLU A 274 86.36 71.18 13.73
CA GLU A 274 86.65 72.04 14.88
C GLU A 274 87.07 71.21 16.10
N VAL A 275 86.60 69.96 16.23
CA VAL A 275 86.97 69.06 17.33
C VAL A 275 88.35 68.43 17.11
N GLU A 276 88.73 68.10 15.89
CA GLU A 276 90.12 67.73 15.58
C GLU A 276 91.06 68.94 15.67
N GLU A 277 90.62 70.14 15.31
CA GLU A 277 91.41 71.36 15.50
C GLU A 277 91.57 71.69 16.98
N LEU A 278 90.52 71.58 17.79
CA LEU A 278 90.62 71.69 19.25
C LEU A 278 91.51 70.59 19.80
N GLY A 279 91.39 69.35 19.31
CA GLY A 279 92.24 68.22 19.73
C GLY A 279 93.70 68.38 19.30
N ARG A 280 93.97 68.91 18.11
CA ARG A 280 95.31 69.27 17.61
C ARG A 280 95.85 70.49 18.34
N TRP A 281 95.01 71.46 18.67
CA TRP A 281 95.35 72.64 19.46
C TRP A 281 95.65 72.24 20.90
N TYR A 282 94.84 71.41 21.54
CA TYR A 282 95.10 70.85 22.86
C TYR A 282 96.34 69.96 22.85
N LYS A 283 96.58 69.13 21.82
CA LYS A 283 97.83 68.37 21.68
C LYS A 283 99.04 69.26 21.42
N ALA A 284 98.91 70.33 20.64
CA ALA A 284 99.97 71.28 20.39
C ALA A 284 100.25 72.13 21.63
N ASN A 285 99.22 72.54 22.36
CA ASN A 285 99.32 73.25 23.63
C ASN A 285 99.88 72.32 24.71
N GLU A 286 99.49 71.05 24.73
CA GLU A 286 100.11 70.01 25.55
C GLU A 286 101.59 69.83 25.18
N ALA A 287 101.95 69.80 23.90
CA ALA A 287 103.34 69.70 23.45
C ALA A 287 104.16 70.94 23.81
N VAL A 288 103.59 72.14 23.67
CA VAL A 288 104.20 73.41 24.07
C VAL A 288 104.36 73.48 25.59
N MET A 289 103.33 73.10 26.35
CA MET A 289 103.40 73.00 27.80
C MET A 289 104.43 71.96 28.25
N LYS A 290 104.48 70.78 27.61
CA LYS A 290 105.51 69.75 27.86
C LYS A 290 106.93 70.26 27.55
N GLY A 291 107.10 71.02 26.47
CA GLY A 291 108.37 71.65 26.11
C GLY A 291 108.78 72.79 27.05
N LEU A 292 107.84 73.62 27.51
CA LEU A 292 108.10 74.73 28.43
C LEU A 292 108.37 74.26 29.87
N LEU A 293 107.74 73.15 30.27
CA LEU A 293 107.95 72.49 31.56
C LEU A 293 109.14 71.52 31.55
N GLY A 294 109.86 71.38 30.44
CA GLY A 294 111.06 70.54 30.34
C GLY A 294 110.82 69.06 30.62
N VAL A 295 109.59 68.58 30.40
CA VAL A 295 109.25 67.17 30.57
C VAL A 295 109.43 66.47 29.22
N GLU A 296 110.68 66.21 28.86
CA GLU A 296 110.98 65.04 28.03
C GLU A 296 110.67 63.80 28.86
N GLY A 297 109.46 63.27 28.67
CA GLY A 297 109.00 62.04 29.30
C GLY A 297 108.83 60.96 28.26
N SER A 298 109.70 59.95 28.37
CA SER A 298 109.58 58.53 28.01
C SER A 298 108.26 58.00 27.46
#